data_AF-A0A1M5UIU0-F1
#
_entry.id   AF-A0A1M5UIU0-F1
#
_cell.length_a   1.000
_cell.length_b   1.000
_cell.length_c   1.000
_cell.angle_alpha   90.00
_cell.angle_beta   90.00
_cell.angle_gamma   90.00
#
_symmetry.space_group_name_H-M   'P 1'
#
loop_
_entity.id
_entity.type
_entity.pdbx_description
1 polymer ?
#
loop_
_entity_poly.entity_id
_entity_poly.type
_entity_poly.pdbx_seq_one_letter_code
_entity_poly.pdbx_strand_id
1 'polypeptide(L)'
;MVEVQGAWPDGFKSGNRDACPSGTVRHNNGGGCATTNTPSSVFVGPYATVLGGTVTGNSRIEDHATIIHGNVSGQSTVGALTLLGSESNMPYSWYHTFTVKDSATVKSTFYPMGWFGDKTASGNVTLLGDLEYYSDKSSNFFYGLVNDSWNGDSSINDVTVKPPYVWR
;
A
#
# COMPACT_ATOMS: atom_id res chain seq x y z
N MET A 1 -10.35 -21.70 -26.80
CA MET A 1 -9.83 -22.53 -25.68
C MET A 1 -8.41 -22.05 -25.41
N VAL A 2 -8.08 -21.73 -24.16
CA VAL A 2 -6.73 -21.27 -23.79
C VAL A 2 -6.16 -22.30 -22.81
N GLU A 3 -5.02 -22.86 -23.16
CA GLU A 3 -4.18 -23.67 -22.27
C GLU A 3 -3.05 -22.78 -21.77
N VAL A 4 -2.91 -22.67 -20.45
CA VAL A 4 -1.85 -21.89 -19.81
C VAL A 4 -1.00 -22.84 -18.96
N GLN A 5 0.21 -23.12 -19.43
CA GLN A 5 1.16 -23.98 -18.73
C GLN A 5 2.05 -23.13 -17.81
N GLY A 6 2.19 -23.55 -16.54
CA GLY A 6 3.12 -22.91 -15.59
C GLY A 6 2.66 -21.59 -14.97
N ALA A 7 1.42 -21.16 -15.20
CA ALA A 7 0.84 -20.02 -14.50
C ALA A 7 0.56 -20.35 -13.03
N TRP A 8 0.90 -19.42 -12.15
CA TRP A 8 0.56 -19.46 -10.73
C TRP A 8 -0.36 -18.27 -10.41
N PRO A 9 -1.28 -18.41 -9.43
CA PRO A 9 -1.99 -17.26 -8.90
C PRO A 9 -1.00 -16.21 -8.39
N ASP A 10 -1.38 -14.94 -8.43
CA ASP A 10 -0.57 -13.88 -7.84
C ASP A 10 -0.26 -14.17 -6.36
N GLY A 11 0.99 -13.95 -5.96
CA GLY A 11 1.52 -14.31 -4.65
C GLY A 11 1.88 -15.80 -4.47
N PHE A 12 1.99 -16.58 -5.56
CA PHE A 12 2.45 -17.97 -5.52
C PHE A 12 3.54 -18.25 -6.56
N LYS A 13 4.48 -19.12 -6.19
CA LYS A 13 5.57 -19.59 -7.03
C LYS A 13 5.92 -21.05 -6.72
N SER A 14 6.00 -21.88 -7.76
CA SER A 14 6.37 -23.30 -7.63
C SER A 14 5.52 -24.05 -6.59
N GLY A 15 4.22 -23.78 -6.56
CA GLY A 15 3.28 -24.38 -5.60
C GLY A 15 3.35 -23.82 -4.18
N ASN A 16 4.22 -22.85 -3.90
CA ASN A 16 4.38 -22.22 -2.60
C ASN A 16 3.91 -20.77 -2.64
N ARG A 17 3.43 -20.25 -1.52
CA ARG A 17 3.10 -18.83 -1.39
C ARG A 17 4.39 -18.01 -1.31
N ASP A 18 4.38 -16.82 -1.87
CA ASP A 18 5.53 -15.92 -1.78
C ASP A 18 5.86 -15.59 -0.32
N ALA A 19 7.17 -15.40 -0.09
CA ALA A 19 7.67 -14.97 1.21
C ALA A 19 7.10 -13.59 1.55
N CYS A 20 6.86 -13.37 2.84
CA CYS A 20 6.47 -12.05 3.30
C CYS A 20 7.62 -11.05 3.15
N PRO A 21 7.32 -9.76 2.90
CA PRO A 21 8.32 -8.70 2.89
C PRO A 21 9.19 -8.71 4.16
N SER A 22 10.43 -8.23 4.03
CA SER A 22 11.36 -8.11 5.17
C SER A 22 10.70 -7.39 6.35
N GLY A 23 10.98 -7.87 7.57
CA GLY A 23 10.37 -7.32 8.80
C GLY A 23 8.95 -7.84 9.09
N THR A 24 8.37 -8.65 8.20
CA THR A 24 7.06 -9.28 8.42
C THR A 24 7.11 -10.80 8.31
N VAL A 25 6.12 -11.45 8.89
CA VAL A 25 5.91 -12.90 8.86
C VAL A 25 4.48 -13.19 8.42
N ARG A 26 4.26 -14.41 7.93
CA ARG A 26 2.92 -14.89 7.55
C ARG A 26 2.04 -14.98 8.81
N HIS A 27 1.00 -14.17 8.90
CA HIS A 27 0.11 -14.12 10.06
C HIS A 27 -0.78 -15.36 10.10
N ASN A 28 -0.91 -15.99 11.27
CA ASN A 28 -1.66 -17.24 11.43
C ASN A 28 -3.17 -17.06 11.22
N ASN A 29 -3.70 -15.90 11.61
CA ASN A 29 -5.10 -15.54 11.45
C ASN A 29 -5.27 -14.75 10.14
N GLY A 30 -5.69 -15.44 9.08
CA GLY A 30 -5.98 -14.88 7.75
C GLY A 30 -4.91 -15.07 6.68
N GLY A 31 -3.65 -15.29 7.07
CA GLY A 31 -2.57 -15.63 6.13
C GLY A 31 -1.98 -14.45 5.35
N GLY A 32 -2.20 -13.21 5.76
CA GLY A 32 -1.49 -12.04 5.25
C GLY A 32 -0.07 -11.91 5.81
N CYS A 33 0.61 -10.81 5.49
CA CYS A 33 1.94 -10.51 6.03
C CYS A 33 1.84 -9.48 7.14
N ALA A 34 2.43 -9.74 8.31
CA ALA A 34 2.35 -8.82 9.44
C ALA A 34 3.63 -8.84 10.27
N THR A 35 3.92 -7.75 10.99
CA THR A 35 5.00 -7.75 11.98
C THR A 35 4.77 -8.84 13.05
N THR A 36 5.85 -9.37 13.63
CA THR A 36 5.77 -10.40 14.68
C THR A 36 5.03 -9.95 15.95
N ASN A 37 4.85 -8.64 16.12
CA ASN A 37 4.15 -8.04 17.26
C ASN A 37 2.64 -7.93 17.05
N THR A 38 2.14 -8.24 15.85
CA THR A 38 0.70 -8.21 15.56
C THR A 38 0.00 -9.33 16.34
N PRO A 39 -0.98 -9.03 17.23
CA PRO A 39 -1.63 -10.04 18.04
C PRO A 39 -2.45 -11.04 17.22
N SER A 40 -2.45 -12.31 17.63
CA SER A 40 -3.22 -13.38 16.96
C SER A 40 -4.73 -13.15 16.88
N SER A 41 -5.29 -12.27 17.72
CA SER A 41 -6.71 -11.88 17.68
C SER A 41 -7.05 -11.01 16.45
N VAL A 42 -6.07 -10.34 15.87
CA VAL A 42 -6.22 -9.56 14.63
C VAL A 42 -6.33 -10.52 13.44
N PHE A 43 -7.30 -10.30 12.56
CA PHE A 43 -7.35 -10.98 11.28
C PHE A 43 -6.57 -10.18 10.24
N VAL A 44 -5.58 -10.80 9.58
CA VAL A 44 -4.83 -10.20 8.47
C VAL A 44 -5.04 -11.07 7.23
N GLY A 45 -5.85 -10.58 6.31
CA GLY A 45 -6.28 -11.28 5.11
C GLY A 45 -5.13 -11.66 4.18
N PRO A 46 -5.32 -12.63 3.29
CA PRO A 46 -4.25 -13.28 2.53
C PRO A 46 -3.37 -12.35 1.69
N TYR A 47 -3.92 -11.22 1.25
CA TYR A 47 -3.24 -10.20 0.44
C TYR A 47 -3.01 -8.88 1.20
N ALA A 48 -3.44 -8.81 2.46
CA ALA A 48 -3.24 -7.66 3.31
C ALA A 48 -1.84 -7.68 3.96
N THR A 49 -1.33 -6.49 4.24
CA THR A 49 0.01 -6.32 4.82
C THR A 49 0.00 -5.36 6.00
N VAL A 50 0.68 -5.70 7.11
CA VAL A 50 0.93 -4.83 8.25
C VAL A 50 2.44 -4.65 8.41
N LEU A 51 2.94 -3.50 7.94
CA LEU A 51 4.35 -3.14 7.96
C LEU A 51 4.74 -2.45 9.28
N GLY A 52 3.79 -1.78 9.94
CA GLY A 52 4.03 -1.05 11.18
C GLY A 52 2.75 -0.58 11.88
N GLY A 53 2.91 0.37 12.81
CA GLY A 53 1.81 0.87 13.65
C GLY A 53 1.39 -0.11 14.76
N THR A 54 0.24 0.19 15.37
CA THR A 54 -0.38 -0.63 16.42
C THR A 54 -1.72 -1.16 15.93
N VAL A 55 -1.78 -2.47 15.63
CA VAL A 55 -3.02 -3.16 15.22
C VAL A 55 -3.41 -4.15 16.31
N THR A 56 -4.57 -3.98 16.93
CA THR A 56 -4.98 -4.71 18.15
C THR A 56 -6.47 -5.04 18.15
N GLY A 57 -6.94 -5.72 19.22
CA GLY A 57 -8.33 -6.14 19.36
C GLY A 57 -8.69 -7.27 18.40
N ASN A 58 -9.96 -7.29 17.98
CA ASN A 58 -10.51 -8.19 16.96
C ASN A 58 -10.59 -7.49 15.60
N SER A 59 -9.70 -6.54 15.33
CA SER A 59 -9.68 -5.78 14.09
C SER A 59 -9.39 -6.68 12.90
N ARG A 60 -9.90 -6.30 11.73
CA ARG A 60 -9.76 -7.04 10.48
C ARG A 60 -9.07 -6.19 9.43
N ILE A 61 -7.93 -6.65 8.93
CA ILE A 61 -7.25 -6.07 7.77
C ILE A 61 -7.53 -7.00 6.59
N GLU A 62 -8.26 -6.51 5.60
CA GLU A 62 -8.85 -7.31 4.52
C GLU A 62 -8.36 -6.85 3.15
N ASP A 63 -8.73 -7.62 2.12
CA ASP A 63 -8.43 -7.33 0.71
C ASP A 63 -6.91 -7.10 0.50
N HIS A 64 -6.52 -5.98 -0.10
CA HIS A 64 -5.13 -5.57 -0.32
C HIS A 64 -4.73 -4.37 0.55
N ALA A 65 -5.41 -4.15 1.68
CA ALA A 65 -5.07 -3.06 2.56
C ALA A 65 -3.64 -3.23 3.12
N THR A 66 -2.90 -2.12 3.19
CA THR A 66 -1.56 -2.06 3.75
C THR A 66 -1.50 -1.04 4.88
N ILE A 67 -1.15 -1.50 6.08
CA ILE A 67 -0.92 -0.66 7.24
C ILE A 67 0.56 -0.31 7.30
N ILE A 68 0.90 0.93 6.96
CA ILE A 68 2.26 1.46 7.03
C ILE A 68 2.53 1.93 8.46
N HIS A 69 1.62 2.77 8.97
CA HIS A 69 1.67 3.32 10.32
C HIS A 69 0.27 3.72 10.79
N GLY A 70 -0.02 3.73 12.09
CA GLY A 70 -1.33 4.13 12.60
C GLY A 70 -1.78 3.34 13.83
N ASN A 71 -3.01 3.59 14.27
CA ASN A 71 -3.66 2.85 15.36
C ASN A 71 -4.95 2.20 14.86
N VAL A 72 -5.02 0.88 14.85
CA VAL A 72 -6.20 0.10 14.47
C VAL A 72 -6.61 -0.77 15.67
N SER A 73 -7.82 -0.62 16.18
CA SER A 73 -8.27 -1.31 17.39
C SER A 73 -9.77 -1.62 17.40
N GLY A 74 -10.21 -2.35 18.43
CA GLY A 74 -11.62 -2.72 18.62
C GLY A 74 -12.05 -3.89 17.73
N GLN A 75 -13.19 -3.75 17.06
CA GLN A 75 -13.74 -4.62 16.03
C GLN A 75 -13.75 -3.91 14.66
N SER A 76 -12.75 -3.06 14.42
CA SER A 76 -12.67 -2.25 13.21
C SER A 76 -12.24 -3.07 11.98
N THR A 77 -12.53 -2.54 10.79
CA THR A 77 -12.14 -3.15 9.51
C THR A 77 -11.40 -2.14 8.64
N VAL A 78 -10.26 -2.54 8.08
CA VAL A 78 -9.53 -1.80 7.03
C VAL A 78 -9.41 -2.72 5.82
N GLY A 79 -9.88 -2.30 4.65
CA GLY A 79 -9.92 -3.15 3.45
C GLY A 79 -9.73 -2.38 2.14
N ALA A 80 -10.23 -2.94 1.04
CA ALA A 80 -10.01 -2.45 -0.33
C ALA A 80 -8.51 -2.29 -0.67
N LEU A 81 -8.10 -1.14 -1.21
CA LEU A 81 -6.71 -0.81 -1.54
C LEU A 81 -6.14 0.23 -0.55
N THR A 82 -6.67 0.30 0.67
CA THR A 82 -6.28 1.33 1.63
C THR A 82 -4.81 1.23 2.00
N LEU A 83 -4.08 2.35 1.85
CA LEU A 83 -2.79 2.60 2.48
C LEU A 83 -3.04 3.44 3.74
N LEU A 84 -2.68 2.91 4.92
CA LEU A 84 -2.94 3.57 6.19
C LEU A 84 -1.67 4.17 6.81
N GLY A 85 -1.68 5.49 6.96
CA GLY A 85 -0.59 6.29 7.55
C GLY A 85 0.64 6.44 6.66
N SER A 86 1.64 7.17 7.16
CA SER A 86 2.92 7.43 6.49
C SER A 86 4.11 6.99 7.37
N GLU A 87 5.24 6.64 6.75
CA GLU A 87 6.47 6.26 7.47
C GLU A 87 7.06 7.44 8.27
N SER A 88 7.66 7.14 9.43
CA SER A 88 8.24 8.12 10.35
C SER A 88 9.55 8.75 9.89
N ASN A 89 10.13 8.28 8.79
CA ASN A 89 11.53 8.54 8.44
C ASN A 89 11.68 9.54 7.28
N MET A 90 10.56 10.06 6.76
CA MET A 90 10.59 10.99 5.63
C MET A 90 11.15 12.35 6.08
N PRO A 91 12.07 12.96 5.31
CA PRO A 91 12.82 14.16 5.72
C PRO A 91 11.95 15.43 5.89
N TYR A 92 10.67 15.36 5.56
CA TYR A 92 9.68 16.42 5.76
C TYR A 92 8.57 15.91 6.67
N SER A 93 8.21 16.74 7.65
CA SER A 93 7.34 16.52 8.82
C SER A 93 5.86 16.13 8.53
N TRP A 94 5.60 15.24 7.58
CA TRP A 94 4.26 14.76 7.20
C TRP A 94 3.95 13.38 7.79
N TYR A 95 4.52 13.11 8.97
CA TYR A 95 4.15 11.95 9.76
C TYR A 95 2.72 12.17 10.28
N HIS A 96 1.78 11.39 9.74
CA HIS A 96 0.39 11.45 10.14
C HIS A 96 -0.07 10.08 10.59
N THR A 97 -0.43 9.97 11.86
CA THR A 97 -1.11 8.81 12.40
C THR A 97 -2.59 8.88 12.04
N PHE A 98 -3.10 7.88 11.33
CA PHE A 98 -4.54 7.68 11.17
C PHE A 98 -5.04 6.66 12.21
N THR A 99 -6.20 6.92 12.82
CA THR A 99 -6.77 6.04 13.84
C THR A 99 -8.10 5.44 13.37
N VAL A 100 -8.20 4.11 13.42
CA VAL A 100 -9.42 3.34 13.17
C VAL A 100 -9.75 2.55 14.43
N LYS A 101 -10.94 2.72 14.99
CA LYS A 101 -11.29 2.12 16.29
C LYS A 101 -12.74 1.69 16.34
N ASP A 102 -13.13 1.11 17.48
CA ASP A 102 -14.48 0.68 17.78
C ASP A 102 -14.99 -0.31 16.72
N SER A 103 -16.02 0.03 15.94
CA SER A 103 -16.51 -0.79 14.82
C SER A 103 -16.37 -0.07 13.46
N ALA A 104 -15.44 0.88 13.37
CA ALA A 104 -15.25 1.68 12.15
C ALA A 104 -14.77 0.82 10.99
N THR A 105 -15.25 1.13 9.78
CA THR A 105 -14.81 0.50 8.54
C THR A 105 -14.17 1.54 7.63
N VAL A 106 -12.93 1.29 7.22
CA VAL A 106 -12.21 2.08 6.20
C VAL A 106 -11.97 1.17 5.00
N LYS A 107 -12.60 1.50 3.87
CA LYS A 107 -12.39 0.82 2.60
C LYS A 107 -12.23 1.89 1.54
N SER A 108 -11.00 2.36 1.37
CA SER A 108 -10.68 3.43 0.43
C SER A 108 -9.90 2.91 -0.78
N THR A 109 -10.07 3.63 -1.87
CA THR A 109 -9.17 3.65 -3.03
C THR A 109 -8.81 5.11 -3.28
N PHE A 110 -7.69 5.36 -3.96
CA PHE A 110 -7.35 6.71 -4.38
C PHE A 110 -8.09 7.09 -5.68
N TYR A 111 -8.17 8.39 -6.00
CA TYR A 111 -8.79 8.88 -7.23
C TYR A 111 -8.05 8.38 -8.49
N PRO A 112 -8.76 8.10 -9.60
CA PRO A 112 -8.10 7.75 -10.86
C PRO A 112 -7.36 8.94 -11.47
N MET A 113 -6.36 8.66 -12.32
CA MET A 113 -5.66 9.71 -13.07
C MET A 113 -6.62 10.48 -13.99
N GLY A 114 -6.52 11.80 -14.00
CA GLY A 114 -7.44 12.69 -14.73
C GLY A 114 -8.75 13.01 -13.99
N TRP A 115 -8.92 12.56 -12.73
CA TRP A 115 -10.11 12.85 -11.94
C TRP A 115 -10.37 14.35 -11.74
N PHE A 116 -9.30 15.14 -11.59
CA PHE A 116 -9.38 16.60 -11.41
C PHE A 116 -9.41 17.39 -12.73
N GLY A 117 -9.66 16.71 -13.86
CA GLY A 117 -9.81 17.27 -15.20
C GLY A 117 -8.83 16.68 -16.21
N ASP A 118 -8.97 17.08 -17.48
CA ASP A 118 -8.06 16.67 -18.54
C ASP A 118 -6.63 17.12 -18.22
N LYS A 119 -5.70 16.16 -18.20
CA LYS A 119 -4.30 16.38 -17.81
C LYS A 119 -3.36 15.50 -18.63
N THR A 120 -2.12 15.95 -18.75
CA THR A 120 -1.08 15.33 -19.56
C THR A 120 0.18 15.07 -18.73
N ALA A 121 0.57 13.80 -18.65
CA ALA A 121 1.93 13.39 -18.33
C ALA A 121 2.68 13.18 -19.66
N SER A 122 3.78 13.90 -19.88
CA SER A 122 4.55 13.85 -21.14
C SER A 122 6.05 13.72 -20.89
N GLY A 123 6.85 13.67 -21.96
CA GLY A 123 8.30 13.61 -21.88
C GLY A 123 8.81 12.41 -21.07
N ASN A 124 9.62 12.68 -20.05
CA ASN A 124 10.19 11.67 -19.15
C ASN A 124 9.73 11.83 -17.69
N VAL A 125 8.55 12.44 -17.47
CA VAL A 125 7.99 12.55 -16.12
C VAL A 125 7.72 11.17 -15.52
N THR A 126 7.98 11.02 -14.24
CA THR A 126 7.62 9.84 -13.46
C THR A 126 6.63 10.24 -12.36
N LEU A 127 5.42 9.69 -12.41
CA LEU A 127 4.38 9.91 -11.41
C LEU A 127 4.20 8.63 -10.59
N LEU A 128 4.38 8.68 -9.27
CA LEU A 128 4.44 7.50 -8.41
C LEU A 128 3.51 7.63 -7.21
N GLY A 129 2.93 6.50 -6.81
CA GLY A 129 2.05 6.40 -5.64
C GLY A 129 0.67 7.02 -5.85
N ASP A 130 0.09 7.52 -4.76
CA ASP A 130 -1.12 8.32 -4.75
C ASP A 130 -0.86 9.73 -5.28
N LEU A 131 -1.73 10.24 -6.16
CA LEU A 131 -1.47 11.43 -6.96
C LEU A 131 -2.70 12.33 -7.10
N GLU A 132 -2.72 13.45 -6.38
CA GLU A 132 -3.66 14.54 -6.69
C GLU A 132 -3.08 15.38 -7.84
N TYR A 133 -3.30 14.92 -9.08
CA TYR A 133 -2.67 15.49 -10.29
C TYR A 133 -3.47 16.64 -10.89
N TYR A 134 -3.05 17.88 -10.60
CA TYR A 134 -3.70 19.12 -11.04
C TYR A 134 -2.97 19.86 -12.16
N SER A 135 -1.76 19.44 -12.54
CA SER A 135 -0.88 20.21 -13.44
C SER A 135 -0.16 19.29 -14.40
N ASP A 136 -0.10 19.66 -15.68
CA ASP A 136 0.65 18.92 -16.70
C ASP A 136 2.16 18.96 -16.40
N LYS A 137 2.82 17.81 -16.51
CA LYS A 137 4.26 17.66 -16.21
C LYS A 137 4.96 16.89 -17.33
N SER A 138 6.23 17.22 -17.57
CA SER A 138 7.02 16.66 -18.67
C SER A 138 8.36 16.02 -18.26
N SER A 139 8.82 16.23 -17.02
CA SER A 139 10.10 15.73 -16.49
C SER A 139 10.07 15.71 -14.96
N ASN A 140 11.02 15.02 -14.32
CA ASN A 140 11.15 14.83 -12.85
C ASN A 140 10.17 13.80 -12.25
N PHE A 141 10.30 13.58 -10.94
CA PHE A 141 9.50 12.64 -10.15
C PHE A 141 8.47 13.40 -9.31
N PHE A 142 7.23 12.91 -9.30
CA PHE A 142 6.13 13.48 -8.52
C PHE A 142 5.33 12.39 -7.78
N TYR A 143 4.75 12.77 -6.64
CA TYR A 143 3.95 11.94 -5.73
C TYR A 143 3.07 12.85 -4.85
N GLY A 144 1.94 12.37 -4.33
CA GLY A 144 1.01 13.19 -3.55
C GLY A 144 0.37 14.32 -4.37
N LEU A 145 0.37 15.54 -3.85
CA LEU A 145 -0.21 16.71 -4.54
C LEU A 145 0.71 17.24 -5.64
N VAL A 146 0.28 17.13 -6.89
CA VAL A 146 1.02 17.62 -8.06
C VAL A 146 0.31 18.84 -8.63
N ASN A 147 0.84 20.02 -8.34
CA ASN A 147 0.29 21.30 -8.77
C ASN A 147 1.33 22.16 -9.51
N ASP A 148 0.94 23.34 -9.98
CA ASP A 148 1.82 24.23 -10.74
C ASP A 148 3.02 24.76 -9.91
N SER A 149 2.89 24.81 -8.58
CA SER A 149 3.91 25.37 -7.69
C SER A 149 5.09 24.44 -7.40
N TRP A 150 4.97 23.15 -7.74
CA TRP A 150 6.01 22.15 -7.50
C TRP A 150 6.60 21.64 -8.82
N ASN A 151 7.94 21.58 -8.88
CA ASN A 151 8.70 21.13 -10.04
C ASN A 151 9.13 19.65 -9.96
N GLY A 152 8.76 18.94 -8.89
CA GLY A 152 9.14 17.54 -8.69
C GLY A 152 10.57 17.39 -8.16
N ASP A 153 10.89 16.18 -7.72
CA ASP A 153 12.25 15.80 -7.31
C ASP A 153 13.04 15.31 -8.52
N SER A 154 14.35 15.56 -8.54
CA SER A 154 15.23 15.06 -9.61
C SER A 154 15.54 13.56 -9.49
N SER A 155 15.29 12.96 -8.32
CA SER A 155 15.44 11.53 -8.05
C SER A 155 14.63 11.15 -6.81
N ILE A 156 14.05 9.95 -6.78
CA ILE A 156 13.43 9.39 -5.57
C ILE A 156 13.84 7.94 -5.34
N ASN A 157 13.74 7.49 -4.09
CA ASN A 157 13.76 6.07 -3.74
C ASN A 157 12.32 5.59 -3.63
N ASP A 158 11.85 4.81 -4.61
CA ASP A 158 10.55 4.16 -4.50
C ASP A 158 10.59 3.12 -3.37
N VAL A 159 9.74 3.35 -2.35
CA VAL A 159 9.61 2.49 -1.17
C VAL A 159 8.56 1.41 -1.35
N THR A 160 7.81 1.39 -2.47
CA THR A 160 7.01 0.22 -2.79
C THR A 160 7.95 -0.96 -2.95
N VAL A 161 7.80 -1.94 -2.05
CA VAL A 161 8.65 -3.12 -2.03
C VAL A 161 8.51 -3.78 -3.39
N LYS A 162 9.55 -3.69 -4.22
CA LYS A 162 9.57 -4.32 -5.53
C LYS A 162 9.28 -5.80 -5.28
N PRO A 163 8.16 -6.34 -5.78
CA PRO A 163 7.92 -7.76 -5.67
C PRO A 163 9.12 -8.47 -6.32
N PRO A 164 9.54 -9.63 -5.82
CA PRO A 164 10.64 -10.39 -6.41
C PRO A 164 10.18 -11.00 -7.75
N TYR A 165 9.84 -10.14 -8.70
CA TYR A 165 9.50 -10.49 -10.07
C TYR A 165 10.76 -11.06 -10.71
N VAL A 166 10.91 -12.37 -10.60
CA VAL A 166 11.76 -13.14 -11.49
C VAL A 166 10.84 -13.62 -12.59
N TRP A 167 10.67 -12.79 -13.62
CA TRP A 167 10.03 -13.21 -14.87
C TRP A 167 10.85 -14.36 -15.46
N ARG A 168 10.18 -15.49 -15.71
CA ARG A 168 10.72 -16.63 -16.47
C ARG A 168 9.65 -17.11 -17.42
#